data_AF-A0A7Y1VEL6-F1
#
_entry.id   AF-A0A7Y1VEL6-F1
#
_cell.length_a   1.000
_cell.length_b   1.000
_cell.length_c   1.000
_cell.angle_alpha   90.00
_cell.angle_beta   90.00
_cell.angle_gamma   90.00
#
_symmetry.space_group_name_H-M   'P 1'
#
loop_
_entity.id
_entity.type
_entity.pdbx_description
1 polymer ?
#
loop_
_entity_poly.entity_id
_entity_poly.type
_entity_poly.pdbx_seq_one_letter_code
_entity_poly.pdbx_strand_id
1 'polypeptide(L)'
;MRILVCIKRVPAPGAKINLTGDAQAIDPTNLGFTISPHEECAVEEAVQQAEQHDGSVTVLTLGPAAAEEQLRSALAVGADEAFLMPTDGSAWDPMATARALTAGIAELEADGPFDLIFFGNESADSGGYQVGIRVARALGRPMVNGIKGVAVS
;
A
#
# COMPACT_ATOMS: atom_id res chain seq x y z
N MET A 1 2.66 -5.33 -19.21
CA MET A 1 2.03 -4.22 -18.44
C MET A 1 2.79 -4.02 -17.13
N ARG A 2 3.19 -2.80 -16.74
CA ARG A 2 3.85 -2.53 -15.44
C ARG A 2 2.86 -1.97 -14.43
N ILE A 3 2.67 -2.66 -13.32
CA ILE A 3 1.69 -2.32 -12.30
C ILE A 3 2.41 -2.01 -10.99
N LEU A 4 2.04 -0.91 -10.34
CA LEU A 4 2.47 -0.62 -8.97
C LEU A 4 1.32 -0.83 -8.00
N VAL A 5 1.59 -1.43 -6.85
CA VAL A 5 0.65 -1.51 -5.73
C VAL A 5 1.25 -0.86 -4.49
N CYS A 6 0.58 0.15 -3.96
CA CYS A 6 0.96 0.74 -2.68
C CYS A 6 0.23 0.03 -1.53
N ILE A 7 1.01 -0.58 -0.64
CA ILE A 7 0.51 -1.35 0.51
C ILE A 7 0.94 -0.70 1.84
N LYS A 8 0.24 -1.03 2.92
CA LYS A 8 0.47 -0.53 4.26
C LYS A 8 0.39 -1.68 5.26
N ARG A 9 1.37 -1.70 6.15
CA ARG A 9 1.36 -2.52 7.36
C ARG A 9 0.35 -1.96 8.36
N VAL A 10 -0.61 -2.77 8.78
CA VAL A 10 -1.62 -2.42 9.79
C VAL A 10 -1.74 -3.52 10.86
N PRO A 11 -2.24 -3.21 12.07
CA PRO A 11 -2.65 -4.23 13.01
C PRO A 11 -3.61 -5.24 12.38
N ALA A 12 -3.42 -6.53 12.66
CA ALA A 12 -4.25 -7.58 12.11
C ALA A 12 -5.73 -7.37 12.48
N PRO A 13 -6.65 -7.36 11.49
CA PRO A 13 -8.08 -7.26 11.76
C PRO A 13 -8.54 -8.36 12.73
N GLY A 14 -9.39 -8.01 13.69
CA GLY A 14 -9.86 -8.93 14.72
C GLY A 14 -8.91 -9.12 15.90
N ALA A 15 -7.70 -8.54 15.87
CA ALA A 15 -6.84 -8.50 17.05
C ALA A 15 -7.44 -7.59 18.13
N LYS A 16 -7.26 -7.99 19.39
CA LYS A 16 -7.60 -7.13 20.53
C LYS A 16 -6.61 -5.97 20.61
N ILE A 17 -7.10 -4.76 20.39
CA ILE A 17 -6.31 -3.53 20.54
C ILE A 17 -6.26 -3.15 22.01
N ASN A 18 -5.08 -3.28 22.62
CA ASN A 18 -4.83 -2.79 23.97
C ASN A 18 -4.33 -1.34 23.90
N LEU A 19 -4.64 -0.55 24.92
CA LEU A 19 -4.09 0.79 25.10
C LEU A 19 -2.94 0.75 26.09
N THR A 20 -2.03 1.71 25.97
CA THR A 20 -1.03 2.00 27.00
C THR A 20 -1.69 2.33 28.34
N GLY A 21 -0.95 2.22 29.45
CA GLY A 21 -1.49 2.46 30.80
C GLY A 21 -2.07 3.87 31.02
N ASP A 22 -1.63 4.85 30.23
CA ASP A 22 -2.13 6.23 30.22
C ASP A 22 -3.28 6.47 29.21
N ALA A 23 -3.67 5.42 28.47
CA ALA A 23 -4.66 5.43 27.41
C ALA A 23 -4.40 6.45 26.29
N GLN A 24 -3.15 6.88 26.08
CA GLN A 24 -2.79 7.85 25.03
C GLN A 24 -2.31 7.18 23.74
N ALA A 25 -1.98 5.89 23.75
CA ALA A 25 -1.49 5.16 22.59
C ALA A 25 -1.97 3.70 22.56
N ILE A 26 -1.79 3.05 21.41
CA ILE A 26 -1.96 1.59 21.27
C ILE A 26 -0.73 0.91 21.86
N ASP A 27 -0.93 -0.09 22.72
CA ASP A 27 0.13 -0.99 23.16
C ASP A 27 0.34 -2.08 22.09
N PRO A 28 1.49 -2.08 21.39
CA PRO A 28 1.76 -3.06 20.35
C PRO A 28 2.16 -4.44 20.92
N THR A 29 2.27 -4.59 22.24
CA THR A 29 2.66 -5.84 22.88
C THR A 29 1.68 -6.96 22.50
N ASN A 30 2.19 -7.99 21.83
CA ASN A 30 1.43 -9.12 21.26
C ASN A 30 0.45 -8.77 20.11
N LEU A 31 0.58 -7.59 19.49
CA LEU A 31 -0.21 -7.22 18.33
C LEU A 31 0.41 -7.79 17.05
N GLY A 32 -0.33 -8.65 16.35
CA GLY A 32 0.05 -9.09 15.00
C GLY A 32 -0.20 -8.00 13.96
N PHE A 33 0.51 -8.05 12.84
CA PHE A 33 0.39 -7.08 11.74
C PHE A 33 0.25 -7.80 10.40
N THR A 34 -0.46 -7.17 9.47
CA THR A 34 -0.72 -7.68 8.12
C THR A 34 -0.75 -6.54 7.10
N ILE A 35 -0.89 -6.87 5.82
CA ILE A 35 -1.24 -5.92 4.76
C ILE A 35 -2.67 -5.44 5.00
N SER A 36 -3.01 -4.17 4.77
CA SER A 36 -4.40 -3.75 4.94
C SER A 36 -5.32 -4.52 3.98
N PRO A 37 -6.52 -4.96 4.39
CA PRO A 37 -7.35 -5.87 3.57
C PRO A 37 -7.67 -5.36 2.16
N HIS A 38 -7.92 -4.06 1.97
CA HIS A 38 -8.15 -3.53 0.62
C HIS A 38 -6.87 -3.50 -0.24
N GLU A 39 -5.71 -3.42 0.38
CA GLU A 39 -4.43 -3.49 -0.30
C GLU A 39 -4.08 -4.95 -0.63
N GLU A 40 -4.52 -5.94 0.18
CA GLU A 40 -4.47 -7.36 -0.19
C GLU A 40 -5.27 -7.62 -1.47
N CYS A 41 -6.50 -7.09 -1.57
CA CYS A 41 -7.27 -7.16 -2.81
C CYS A 41 -6.58 -6.47 -3.99
N ALA A 42 -5.88 -5.36 -3.75
CA ALA A 42 -5.14 -4.65 -4.79
C ALA A 42 -3.93 -5.44 -5.30
N VAL A 43 -3.22 -6.15 -4.41
CA VAL A 43 -2.13 -7.05 -4.80
C VAL A 43 -2.66 -8.19 -5.66
N GLU A 44 -3.74 -8.85 -5.22
CA GLU A 44 -4.37 -9.95 -5.97
C GLU A 44 -4.82 -9.50 -7.38
N GLU A 45 -5.53 -8.38 -7.47
CA GLU A 45 -5.96 -7.85 -8.77
C GLU A 45 -4.76 -7.50 -9.66
N ALA A 46 -3.72 -6.88 -9.11
CA ALA A 46 -2.52 -6.56 -9.87
C ALA A 46 -1.82 -7.81 -10.43
N VAL A 47 -1.72 -8.88 -9.63
CA VAL A 47 -1.14 -10.15 -10.07
C VAL A 47 -1.96 -10.74 -11.21
N GLN A 48 -3.30 -10.81 -11.08
CA GLN A 48 -4.16 -11.30 -12.15
C GLN A 48 -4.04 -10.48 -13.45
N GLN A 49 -3.99 -9.15 -13.34
CA GLN A 49 -3.81 -8.28 -14.50
C GLN A 49 -2.44 -8.46 -15.15
N ALA A 50 -1.38 -8.62 -14.36
CA ALA A 50 -0.04 -8.89 -14.86
C ALA A 50 0.02 -10.23 -15.60
N GLU A 51 -0.54 -11.31 -15.04
CA GLU A 51 -0.59 -12.63 -15.69
C GLU A 51 -1.35 -12.59 -17.03
N GLN A 52 -2.45 -11.85 -17.11
CA GLN A 52 -3.25 -11.73 -18.33
C GLN A 52 -2.57 -10.92 -19.44
N HIS A 53 -1.66 -10.02 -19.07
CA HIS A 53 -1.08 -9.04 -19.99
C HIS A 53 0.46 -9.12 -20.09
N ASP A 54 1.03 -10.29 -19.73
CA ASP A 54 2.48 -10.54 -19.74
C ASP A 54 3.24 -9.38 -19.06
N GLY A 55 2.76 -9.04 -17.86
CA GLY A 55 3.16 -7.89 -17.08
C GLY A 55 3.99 -8.22 -15.85
N SER A 56 4.24 -7.19 -15.05
CA SER A 56 4.91 -7.31 -13.76
C SER A 56 4.27 -6.41 -12.72
N VAL A 57 4.40 -6.82 -11.46
CA VAL A 57 3.87 -6.15 -10.28
C VAL A 57 5.01 -5.72 -9.38
N THR A 58 5.11 -4.41 -9.16
CA THR A 58 5.94 -3.82 -8.12
C THR A 58 5.07 -3.48 -6.91
N VAL A 59 5.52 -3.80 -5.70
CA VAL A 59 4.89 -3.39 -4.44
C VAL A 59 5.74 -2.36 -3.71
N LEU A 60 5.10 -1.30 -3.23
CA LEU A 60 5.73 -0.21 -2.49
C LEU A 60 5.04 -0.03 -1.14
N THR A 61 5.81 0.08 -0.07
CA THR A 61 5.28 0.48 1.25
C THR A 61 6.10 1.61 1.87
N LEU A 62 5.43 2.54 2.53
CA LEU A 62 6.03 3.55 3.39
C LEU A 62 5.79 3.13 4.84
N GLY A 63 6.84 2.75 5.56
CA GLY A 63 6.67 2.15 6.89
C GLY A 63 7.97 1.88 7.63
N PRO A 64 7.88 1.36 8.86
CA PRO A 64 9.05 0.94 9.63
C PRO A 64 9.72 -0.27 8.97
N ALA A 65 10.96 -0.59 9.38
CA ALA A 65 11.66 -1.79 8.91
C ALA A 65 10.84 -3.10 9.06
N ALA A 66 9.96 -3.17 10.06
CA ALA A 66 9.05 -4.30 10.25
C ALA A 66 8.05 -4.50 9.09
N ALA A 67 7.82 -3.50 8.23
CA ALA A 67 6.95 -3.60 7.05
C ALA A 67 7.54 -4.46 5.92
N GLU A 68 8.81 -4.84 6.00
CA GLU A 68 9.38 -5.83 5.09
C GLU A 68 8.66 -7.19 5.15
N GLU A 69 8.05 -7.53 6.29
CA GLU A 69 7.23 -8.74 6.39
C GLU A 69 6.07 -8.72 5.40
N GLN A 70 5.34 -7.60 5.32
CA GLN A 70 4.22 -7.43 4.41
C GLN A 70 4.67 -7.38 2.93
N LEU A 71 5.84 -6.79 2.65
CA LEU A 71 6.45 -6.86 1.33
C LEU A 71 6.77 -8.31 0.92
N ARG A 72 7.36 -9.11 1.82
CA ARG A 72 7.63 -10.54 1.56
C ARG A 72 6.34 -11.33 1.33
N SER A 73 5.27 -11.03 2.07
CA SER A 73 3.95 -11.64 1.83
C SER A 73 3.42 -11.34 0.43
N ALA A 74 3.54 -10.10 -0.05
CA ALA A 74 3.13 -9.72 -1.40
C ALA A 74 3.97 -10.41 -2.50
N LEU A 75 5.29 -10.51 -2.31
CA LEU A 75 6.17 -11.28 -3.20
C LEU A 75 5.78 -12.76 -3.25
N ALA A 76 5.44 -13.35 -2.09
CA ALA A 76 5.09 -14.77 -1.99
C ALA A 76 3.81 -15.15 -2.73
N VAL A 77 2.93 -14.18 -3.03
CA VAL A 77 1.67 -14.40 -3.75
C VAL A 77 1.72 -13.96 -5.22
N GLY A 78 2.89 -13.55 -5.73
CA GLY A 78 3.09 -13.31 -7.17
C GLY A 78 3.53 -11.91 -7.55
N ALA A 79 3.81 -11.01 -6.60
CA ALA A 79 4.49 -9.76 -6.95
C ALA A 79 5.97 -10.01 -7.32
N ASP A 80 6.50 -9.22 -8.25
CA ASP A 80 7.86 -9.41 -8.80
C ASP A 80 8.92 -8.64 -8.03
N GLU A 81 8.62 -7.40 -7.64
CA GLU A 81 9.55 -6.49 -6.98
C GLU A 81 8.92 -5.81 -5.77
N ALA A 82 9.73 -5.51 -4.75
CA ALA A 82 9.26 -4.91 -3.51
C ALA A 82 10.20 -3.81 -3.02
N PHE A 83 9.62 -2.68 -2.65
CA PHE A 83 10.34 -1.51 -2.17
C PHE A 83 9.79 -1.03 -0.82
N LEU A 84 10.71 -0.90 0.16
CA LEU A 84 10.44 -0.24 1.42
C LEU A 84 10.95 1.20 1.36
N MET A 85 10.05 2.16 1.55
CA MET A 85 10.39 3.52 1.96
C MET A 85 10.41 3.58 3.49
N PRO A 86 11.60 3.66 4.12
CA PRO A 86 11.70 3.56 5.56
C PRO A 86 11.17 4.81 6.26
N THR A 87 10.52 4.60 7.40
CA THR A 87 10.13 5.64 8.37
C THR A 87 10.58 5.21 9.78
N ASP A 88 10.56 6.14 10.72
CA ASP A 88 10.81 5.85 12.14
C ASP A 88 9.62 5.15 12.84
N GLY A 89 8.55 4.84 12.10
CA GLY A 89 7.32 4.25 12.62
C GLY A 89 6.37 5.25 13.28
N SER A 90 6.69 6.55 13.27
CA SER A 90 5.76 7.59 13.71
C SER A 90 4.54 7.68 12.79
N ALA A 91 3.39 8.06 13.36
CA ALA A 91 2.17 8.25 12.59
C ALA A 91 2.29 9.51 11.72
N TRP A 92 2.03 9.37 10.43
CA TRP A 92 2.02 10.48 9.48
C TRP A 92 0.60 10.82 9.07
N ASP A 93 0.36 12.10 8.78
CA ASP A 93 -0.91 12.52 8.18
C ASP A 93 -1.00 12.08 6.70
N PRO A 94 -2.21 12.00 6.13
CA PRO A 94 -2.39 11.54 4.75
C PRO A 94 -1.74 12.43 3.69
N MET A 95 -1.49 13.72 3.96
CA MET A 95 -0.80 14.62 3.03
C MET A 95 0.70 14.33 3.02
N ALA A 96 1.32 14.17 4.18
CA ALA A 96 2.73 13.82 4.31
C ALA A 96 3.00 12.45 3.68
N THR A 97 2.16 11.45 3.99
CA THR A 97 2.22 10.11 3.37
C THR A 97 2.10 10.18 1.85
N ALA A 98 1.10 10.90 1.32
CA ALA A 98 0.92 11.02 -0.12
C ALA A 98 2.11 11.70 -0.81
N ARG A 99 2.66 12.78 -0.21
CA ARG A 99 3.84 13.47 -0.77
C ARG A 99 5.06 12.54 -0.87
N ALA A 100 5.31 11.74 0.16
CA ALA A 100 6.40 10.78 0.15
C ALA A 100 6.16 9.70 -0.92
N LEU A 101 4.97 9.09 -0.95
CA LEU A 101 4.65 8.09 -1.96
C LEU A 101 4.74 8.65 -3.38
N THR A 102 4.27 9.88 -3.65
CA THR A 102 4.45 10.52 -4.96
C THR A 102 5.92 10.62 -5.37
N ALA A 103 6.81 10.98 -4.44
CA ALA A 103 8.24 11.06 -4.72
C ALA A 103 8.86 9.67 -4.97
N GLY A 104 8.52 8.67 -4.15
CA GLY A 104 8.99 7.29 -4.34
C GLY A 104 8.48 6.68 -5.65
N ILE A 105 7.24 6.95 -6.03
CA ILE A 105 6.68 6.53 -7.31
C ILE A 105 7.45 7.16 -8.47
N ALA A 106 7.71 8.47 -8.41
CA ALA A 106 8.47 9.15 -9.45
C ALA A 106 9.90 8.60 -9.61
N GLU A 107 10.52 8.16 -8.51
CA GLU A 107 11.83 7.50 -8.53
C GLU A 107 11.76 6.11 -9.18
N LEU A 108 10.77 5.30 -8.82
CA LEU A 108 10.55 3.98 -9.44
C LEU A 108 10.18 4.06 -10.93
N GLU A 109 9.62 5.18 -11.37
CA GLU A 109 9.32 5.45 -12.77
C GLU A 109 10.50 5.96 -13.58
N ALA A 110 11.69 6.07 -12.98
CA ALA A 110 12.92 6.41 -13.72
C ALA A 110 13.21 5.39 -14.84
N ASP A 111 12.84 4.13 -14.64
CA ASP A 111 12.96 3.04 -15.63
C ASP A 111 11.73 2.90 -16.55
N GLY A 112 10.80 3.86 -16.48
CA GLY A 112 9.59 3.95 -17.28
C GLY A 112 8.32 4.07 -16.42
N PRO A 113 7.22 4.60 -16.97
CA PRO A 113 5.99 4.79 -16.21
C PRO A 113 5.29 3.46 -15.90
N PHE A 114 4.56 3.43 -14.78
CA PHE A 114 3.57 2.39 -14.51
C PHE A 114 2.30 2.65 -15.34
N ASP A 115 1.77 1.58 -15.94
CA ASP A 115 0.50 1.60 -16.68
C ASP A 115 -0.68 1.75 -15.71
N LEU A 116 -0.60 1.08 -14.55
CA LEU A 116 -1.59 1.12 -13.48
C LEU A 116 -0.92 1.30 -12.12
N ILE A 117 -1.56 2.07 -11.24
CA ILE A 117 -1.18 2.18 -9.84
C ILE A 117 -2.40 1.86 -8.98
N PHE A 118 -2.32 0.80 -8.20
CA PHE A 118 -3.35 0.43 -7.24
C PHE A 118 -3.05 0.93 -5.84
N PHE A 119 -4.12 1.37 -5.19
CA PHE A 119 -4.18 1.63 -3.76
C PHE A 119 -5.36 0.86 -3.19
N GLY A 120 -5.27 0.44 -1.94
CA GLY A 120 -6.47 0.12 -1.18
C GLY A 120 -7.37 1.35 -1.05
N ASN A 121 -8.69 1.12 -0.97
CA ASN A 121 -9.66 2.21 -0.84
C ASN A 121 -9.49 2.99 0.49
N GLU A 122 -9.05 2.28 1.54
CA GLU A 122 -8.63 2.81 2.83
C GLU A 122 -7.71 1.81 3.54
N SER A 123 -6.96 2.29 4.54
CA SER A 123 -6.27 1.41 5.47
C SER A 123 -7.12 1.14 6.71
N ALA A 124 -7.07 -0.10 7.22
CA ALA A 124 -7.93 -0.55 8.32
C ALA A 124 -7.70 0.17 9.66
N ASP A 125 -6.53 0.79 9.84
CA ASP A 125 -6.14 1.48 11.07
C ASP A 125 -6.60 2.95 11.11
N SER A 126 -6.49 3.69 10.01
CA SER A 126 -6.78 5.12 9.96
C SER A 126 -8.06 5.47 9.22
N GLY A 127 -8.59 4.59 8.36
CA GLY A 127 -9.85 4.80 7.63
C GLY A 127 -9.90 6.12 6.85
N GLY A 128 -8.75 6.56 6.31
CA GLY A 128 -8.61 7.94 5.84
C GLY A 128 -9.22 8.22 4.46
N TYR A 129 -9.24 7.25 3.55
CA TYR A 129 -9.71 7.40 2.14
C TYR A 129 -9.02 8.52 1.33
N GLN A 130 -7.80 8.96 1.69
CA GLN A 130 -7.19 10.15 1.06
C GLN A 130 -5.92 9.87 0.26
N VAL A 131 -5.10 8.89 0.65
CA VAL A 131 -3.72 8.79 0.16
C VAL A 131 -3.67 8.56 -1.34
N GLY A 132 -4.38 7.55 -1.87
CA GLY A 132 -4.43 7.27 -3.32
C GLY A 132 -4.96 8.46 -4.13
N ILE A 133 -6.00 9.15 -3.64
CA ILE A 133 -6.57 10.35 -4.28
C ILE A 133 -5.52 11.47 -4.39
N ARG A 134 -4.80 11.73 -3.29
CA ARG A 134 -3.77 12.78 -3.24
C ARG A 134 -2.60 12.45 -4.14
N VAL A 135 -2.17 11.19 -4.18
CA VAL A 135 -1.10 10.71 -5.06
C VAL A 135 -1.49 10.86 -6.52
N ALA A 136 -2.67 10.38 -6.93
CA ALA A 136 -3.13 10.49 -8.31
C ALA A 136 -3.21 11.96 -8.77
N ARG A 137 -3.74 12.85 -7.92
CA ARG A 137 -3.77 14.30 -8.20
C ARG A 137 -2.36 14.87 -8.36
N ALA A 138 -1.42 14.50 -7.48
CA ALA A 138 -0.05 15.01 -7.51
C ALA A 138 0.72 14.52 -8.76
N LEU A 139 0.47 13.28 -9.20
CA LEU A 139 1.04 12.72 -10.43
C LEU A 139 0.33 13.20 -11.71
N GLY A 140 -0.78 13.95 -11.59
CA GLY A 140 -1.58 14.38 -12.74
C GLY A 140 -2.28 13.23 -13.48
N ARG A 141 -2.58 12.13 -12.77
CA ARG A 141 -3.17 10.91 -13.35
C ARG A 141 -4.69 10.86 -13.16
N PRO A 142 -5.44 10.29 -14.13
CA PRO A 142 -6.83 9.96 -13.92
C PRO A 142 -6.97 8.93 -12.78
N MET A 143 -8.10 8.97 -12.06
CA MET A 143 -8.38 8.05 -10.96
C MET A 143 -9.83 7.59 -10.96
N VAL A 144 -10.05 6.37 -10.48
CA VAL A 144 -11.37 5.81 -10.15
C VAL A 144 -11.27 5.20 -8.75
N ASN A 145 -12.24 5.49 -7.87
CA ASN A 145 -12.25 5.01 -6.49
C ASN A 145 -13.45 4.08 -6.22
N GLY A 146 -13.39 3.28 -5.16
CA GLY A 146 -14.49 2.40 -4.76
C GLY A 146 -14.79 1.29 -5.77
N ILE A 147 -13.79 0.88 -6.56
CA ILE A 147 -13.96 -0.14 -7.60
C ILE A 147 -14.36 -1.49 -7.00
N LYS A 148 -15.15 -2.25 -7.76
CA LYS A 148 -15.55 -3.63 -7.44
C LYS A 148 -14.99 -4.65 -8.44
N GLY A 149 -14.22 -4.18 -9.40
CA GLY A 149 -13.56 -4.94 -10.45
C GLY A 149 -12.93 -3.98 -11.46
N VAL A 150 -11.96 -4.48 -12.21
CA VAL A 150 -11.31 -3.77 -13.30
C VAL A 150 -11.12 -4.75 -14.46
N ALA A 151 -11.23 -4.25 -15.68
CA ALA A 151 -10.96 -5.01 -16.90
C ALA A 151 -10.10 -4.14 -17.79
N VAL A 152 -8.99 -4.68 -18.28
CA VAL A 152 -8.10 -4.04 -19.23
C VAL A 152 -8.15 -4.86 -20.52
N SER A 153 -8.18 -4.17 -21.67
CA SER A 153 -8.39 -4.77 -23.00
C SER A 153 -7.58 -4.04 -24.05
#